data_AF-A0A1G1NRM3-F1
#
_entry.id   AF-A0A1G1NRM3-F1
#
_cell.length_a   1.000
_cell.length_b   1.000
_cell.length_c   1.000
_cell.angle_alpha   90.00
_cell.angle_beta   90.00
_cell.angle_gamma   90.00
#
_symmetry.space_group_name_H-M   'P 1'
#
loop_
_entity.id
_entity.type
_entity.pdbx_description
1 polymer ?
#
loop_
_entity_poly.entity_id
_entity_poly.type
_entity_poly.pdbx_seq_one_letter_code
_entity_poly.pdbx_strand_id
1 'polypeptide(L)'
;MRIRLFKKNKLIGQSAVLACLVSCLFSGCAVTGPYVSEEEIRQASDDLKVKALKFQIDELTKVNNIGYKLIFSLPEEDRKGNFVFSGLLLSGLDRYLARLYQLPAEKGVVVIGLVENSPAKKSGIQAGDLLKRIDGLPIYELSDVAYILNHKAPNQSLELSVARSGIAMNFDLRLISKPLDVAFRMVDDQEVNAGASPDLVAVTYGLMRFVKSDDEIAVVLGHELAHIAKGHHLKESGIGLLSMLAGIAAGIGANKVSPGSGDIVMRSVSSAFSARFSQDFEREADYFGLKYVQLSGFDIEAGVDVWERFAIEVPQSMTRNFFSTHPSSPERMLRLKKIIQELKS
;
A
#
# COMPACT_ATOMS: atom_id res chain seq x y z
N MET A 1 7.13 -41.05 69.60
CA MET A 1 6.05 -42.05 69.61
C MET A 1 5.91 -42.60 68.19
N ARG A 2 6.33 -43.85 67.96
CA ARG A 2 6.22 -44.57 66.68
C ARG A 2 4.77 -45.06 66.52
N ILE A 3 4.18 -44.88 65.34
CA ILE A 3 3.06 -45.73 64.88
C ILE A 3 3.39 -46.18 63.45
N ARG A 4 3.61 -47.50 63.29
CA ARG A 4 3.47 -48.23 62.03
C ARG A 4 1.98 -48.45 61.80
N LEU A 5 1.53 -48.43 60.55
CA LEU A 5 0.47 -49.33 60.08
C LEU A 5 0.61 -49.63 58.59
N PHE A 6 0.21 -50.86 58.25
CA PHE A 6 0.59 -51.67 57.11
C PHE A 6 -0.29 -51.47 55.86
N LYS A 7 0.35 -51.71 54.70
CA LYS A 7 -0.14 -52.24 53.41
C LYS A 7 -1.65 -52.52 53.24
N LYS A 8 -2.21 -52.02 52.14
CA LYS A 8 -3.23 -52.71 51.31
C LYS A 8 -2.93 -52.60 49.81
N ASN A 9 -2.81 -53.79 49.21
CA ASN A 9 -3.20 -54.24 47.87
C ASN A 9 -2.64 -53.57 46.59
N LYS A 10 -1.62 -54.26 46.05
CA LYS A 10 -1.35 -54.43 44.60
C LYS A 10 -2.56 -55.07 43.92
N LEU A 11 -3.23 -54.37 43.01
CA LEU A 11 -4.02 -54.95 41.89
C LEU A 11 -4.60 -53.82 40.99
N ILE A 12 -3.76 -52.88 40.55
CA ILE A 12 -4.11 -51.93 39.47
C ILE A 12 -2.83 -51.70 38.66
N GLY A 13 -2.44 -52.69 37.85
CA GLY A 13 -1.16 -52.62 37.11
C GLY A 13 -1.16 -53.26 35.74
N GLN A 14 -2.26 -53.89 35.30
CA GLN A 14 -2.31 -54.59 34.01
C GLN A 14 -3.30 -53.96 33.00
N SER A 15 -4.27 -53.16 33.43
CA SER A 15 -5.24 -52.55 32.50
C SER A 15 -4.76 -51.24 31.86
N ALA A 16 -3.84 -50.51 32.52
CA ALA A 16 -3.32 -49.25 31.98
C ALA A 16 -2.24 -49.46 30.91
N VAL A 17 -1.47 -50.55 31.00
CA VAL A 17 -0.40 -50.86 30.03
C VAL A 17 -1.00 -51.36 28.70
N LEU A 18 -2.14 -52.05 28.74
CA LEU A 18 -2.82 -52.51 27.53
C LEU A 18 -3.51 -51.37 26.76
N ALA A 19 -3.96 -50.31 27.46
CA ALA A 19 -4.58 -49.15 26.82
C ALA A 19 -3.57 -48.26 26.05
N CYS A 20 -2.33 -48.14 26.53
CA CYS A 20 -1.26 -47.41 25.81
C CYS A 20 -0.67 -48.18 24.62
N LEU A 21 -0.74 -49.51 24.61
CA LEU A 21 -0.25 -50.32 23.49
C LEU A 21 -1.21 -50.31 22.29
N VAL A 22 -2.51 -50.10 22.52
CA VAL A 22 -3.52 -50.03 21.45
C VAL A 22 -3.56 -48.63 20.80
N SER A 23 -3.24 -47.55 21.52
CA SER A 23 -3.21 -46.20 20.95
C SER A 23 -2.03 -45.96 19.98
N CYS A 24 -0.89 -46.63 20.18
CA CYS A 24 0.23 -46.57 19.22
C CYS A 24 0.01 -47.38 17.93
N LEU A 25 -1.00 -48.27 17.89
CA LEU A 25 -1.33 -49.07 16.70
C LEU A 25 -2.26 -48.33 15.72
N PHE A 26 -2.81 -47.16 16.11
CA PHE A 26 -3.65 -46.32 15.25
C PHE A 26 -2.97 -45.03 14.76
N SER A 27 -1.68 -44.83 15.06
CA SER A 27 -0.86 -43.85 14.36
C SER A 27 -0.58 -44.37 12.95
N GLY A 28 -1.54 -44.13 12.04
CA GLY A 28 -1.34 -44.39 10.62
C GLY A 28 -0.02 -43.79 10.18
N CYS A 29 0.83 -44.61 9.55
CA CYS A 29 2.06 -44.11 8.94
C CYS A 29 1.65 -43.09 7.87
N ALA A 30 1.80 -41.80 8.18
CA ALA A 30 1.62 -40.76 7.18
C ALA A 30 2.74 -40.95 6.16
N VAL A 31 2.39 -41.30 4.93
CA VAL A 31 3.35 -41.30 3.82
C VAL A 31 3.63 -39.84 3.50
N THR A 32 4.73 -39.32 4.02
CA THR A 32 5.11 -37.88 3.93
C THR A 32 5.78 -37.49 2.61
N GLY A 33 5.92 -38.41 1.67
CA GLY A 33 6.66 -38.18 0.42
C GLY A 33 8.19 -38.22 0.61
N PRO A 34 8.96 -37.83 -0.43
CA PRO A 34 10.42 -37.81 -0.39
C PRO A 34 10.94 -36.82 0.66
N TYR A 35 12.11 -37.13 1.25
CA TYR A 35 12.80 -36.23 2.17
C TYR A 35 13.22 -34.93 1.47
N VAL A 36 12.99 -33.80 2.13
CA VAL A 36 13.45 -32.47 1.69
C VAL A 36 14.45 -31.97 2.73
N SER A 37 15.64 -31.59 2.28
CA SER A 37 16.68 -31.08 3.18
C SER A 37 16.41 -29.66 3.65
N GLU A 38 16.97 -29.29 4.81
CA GLU A 38 16.90 -27.91 5.34
C GLU A 38 17.44 -26.87 4.35
N GLU A 39 18.45 -27.24 3.54
CA GLU A 39 19.00 -26.35 2.52
C GLU A 39 18.02 -26.14 1.35
N GLU A 40 17.35 -27.19 0.89
CA GLU A 40 16.28 -27.06 -0.11
C GLU A 40 15.14 -26.20 0.40
N ILE A 41 14.73 -26.38 1.67
CA ILE A 41 13.70 -25.55 2.32
C ILE A 41 14.14 -24.08 2.38
N ARG A 42 15.40 -23.82 2.76
CA ARG A 42 15.93 -22.46 2.85
C ARG A 42 15.98 -21.77 1.49
N GLN A 43 16.44 -22.48 0.45
CA GLN A 43 16.48 -21.96 -0.91
C GLN A 43 15.08 -21.67 -1.44
N ALA A 44 14.14 -22.60 -1.26
CA ALA A 44 12.75 -22.42 -1.64
C ALA A 44 12.10 -21.25 -0.87
N SER A 45 12.40 -21.08 0.42
CA SER A 45 11.93 -19.95 1.23
C SER A 45 12.42 -18.61 0.69
N ASP A 46 13.70 -18.50 0.36
CA ASP A 46 14.26 -17.27 -0.21
C ASP A 46 13.66 -16.98 -1.61
N ASP A 47 13.45 -17.99 -2.44
CA ASP A 47 12.78 -17.84 -3.75
C ASP A 47 11.33 -17.37 -3.62
N LEU A 48 10.59 -17.93 -2.67
CA LEU A 48 9.22 -17.51 -2.39
C LEU A 48 9.16 -16.06 -1.91
N LYS A 49 10.11 -15.61 -1.08
CA LYS A 49 10.19 -14.21 -0.63
C LYS A 49 10.49 -13.25 -1.77
N VAL A 50 11.37 -13.62 -2.70
CA VAL A 50 11.65 -12.81 -3.90
C VAL A 50 10.41 -12.71 -4.80
N LYS A 51 9.69 -13.82 -5.00
CA LYS A 51 8.43 -13.82 -5.77
C LYS A 51 7.34 -12.99 -5.09
N ALA A 52 7.20 -13.10 -3.77
CA ALA A 52 6.27 -12.30 -2.99
C ALA A 52 6.59 -10.81 -3.10
N LEU A 53 7.86 -10.43 -2.95
CA LEU A 53 8.33 -9.06 -3.10
C LEU A 53 8.05 -8.48 -4.49
N LYS A 54 8.28 -9.27 -5.56
CA LYS A 54 7.92 -8.87 -6.93
C LYS A 54 6.43 -8.58 -7.07
N PHE A 55 5.59 -9.48 -6.55
CA PHE A 55 4.13 -9.29 -6.53
C PHE A 55 3.75 -8.00 -5.78
N GLN A 56 4.33 -7.75 -4.60
CA GLN A 56 4.08 -6.54 -3.81
C GLN A 56 4.46 -5.26 -4.56
N ILE A 57 5.59 -5.26 -5.26
CA ILE A 57 6.05 -4.14 -6.10
C ILE A 57 5.11 -3.91 -7.28
N ASP A 58 4.60 -4.96 -7.91
CA ASP A 58 3.68 -4.87 -9.04
C ASP A 58 2.35 -4.23 -8.61
N GLU A 59 1.78 -4.68 -7.50
CA GLU A 59 0.56 -4.10 -6.93
C GLU A 59 0.76 -2.62 -6.52
N LEU A 60 1.88 -2.31 -5.86
CA LEU A 60 2.23 -0.93 -5.52
C LEU A 60 2.34 -0.05 -6.76
N THR A 61 3.00 -0.54 -7.81
CA THR A 61 3.20 0.18 -9.07
C THR A 61 1.86 0.42 -9.76
N LYS A 62 0.98 -0.58 -9.80
CA LYS A 62 -0.38 -0.48 -10.34
C LYS A 62 -1.19 0.59 -9.62
N VAL A 63 -1.25 0.54 -8.29
CA VAL A 63 -1.97 1.53 -7.47
C VAL A 63 -1.41 2.94 -7.67
N ASN A 64 -0.09 3.09 -7.73
CA ASN A 64 0.53 4.39 -7.97
C ASN A 64 0.25 4.92 -9.38
N ASN A 65 0.27 4.07 -10.41
CA ASN A 65 -0.06 4.47 -11.78
C ASN A 65 -1.47 5.04 -11.88
N ILE A 66 -2.45 4.35 -11.29
CA ILE A 66 -3.85 4.77 -11.29
C ILE A 66 -4.01 6.03 -10.43
N GLY A 67 -3.48 6.01 -9.19
CA GLY A 67 -3.57 7.11 -8.24
C GLY A 67 -2.97 8.41 -8.76
N TYR A 68 -1.77 8.38 -9.35
CA TYR A 68 -1.18 9.59 -9.92
C TYR A 68 -1.90 10.05 -11.19
N LYS A 69 -2.46 9.14 -12.00
CA LYS A 69 -3.33 9.53 -13.13
C LYS A 69 -4.54 10.33 -12.64
N LEU A 70 -5.16 9.92 -11.52
CA LEU A 70 -6.23 10.67 -10.86
C LEU A 70 -5.76 12.06 -10.40
N ILE A 71 -4.63 12.14 -9.69
CA ILE A 71 -4.08 13.42 -9.20
C ILE A 71 -3.81 14.41 -10.34
N PHE A 72 -3.20 13.95 -11.44
CA PHE A 72 -2.88 14.81 -12.58
C PHE A 72 -4.11 15.23 -13.40
N SER A 73 -5.23 14.53 -13.23
CA SER A 73 -6.50 14.84 -13.91
C SER A 73 -7.46 15.66 -13.03
N LEU A 74 -7.04 16.04 -11.82
CA LEU A 74 -7.86 16.87 -10.94
C LEU A 74 -8.21 18.21 -11.62
N PRO A 75 -9.48 18.66 -11.49
CA PRO A 75 -9.89 19.96 -11.98
C PRO A 75 -9.22 21.08 -11.17
N GLU A 76 -9.08 22.28 -11.76
CA GLU A 76 -8.27 23.36 -11.17
C GLU A 76 -8.71 23.75 -9.76
N GLU A 77 -10.01 23.77 -9.49
CA GLU A 77 -10.59 24.09 -8.18
C GLU A 77 -10.15 23.14 -7.04
N ASP A 78 -9.77 21.92 -7.40
CA ASP A 78 -9.41 20.84 -6.47
C ASP A 78 -7.90 20.64 -6.34
N ARG A 79 -7.10 21.42 -7.09
CA ARG A 79 -5.65 21.47 -6.95
C ARG A 79 -5.28 22.30 -5.72
N LYS A 80 -4.44 21.77 -4.82
CA LYS A 80 -4.11 22.41 -3.54
C LYS A 80 -2.66 22.88 -3.44
N GLY A 81 -1.84 22.66 -4.47
CA GLY A 81 -0.48 23.17 -4.47
C GLY A 81 0.32 22.74 -5.69
N ASN A 82 1.61 23.05 -5.62
CA ASN A 82 2.60 22.73 -6.65
C ASN A 82 3.73 21.91 -6.03
N PHE A 83 3.47 20.62 -5.81
CA PHE A 83 4.40 19.72 -5.14
C PHE A 83 5.39 19.11 -6.12
N VAL A 84 6.62 18.84 -5.69
CA VAL A 84 7.63 18.24 -6.58
C VAL A 84 7.27 16.80 -6.90
N PHE A 85 7.37 16.41 -8.17
CA PHE A 85 7.14 15.04 -8.60
C PHE A 85 8.16 14.56 -9.64
N SER A 86 8.77 13.41 -9.34
CA SER A 86 9.68 12.67 -10.22
C SER A 86 9.03 11.44 -10.87
N GLY A 87 8.16 10.75 -10.12
CA GLY A 87 7.60 9.44 -10.47
C GLY A 87 8.53 8.24 -10.20
N LEU A 88 9.61 8.43 -9.43
CA LEU A 88 10.44 7.33 -8.94
C LEU A 88 9.75 6.64 -7.76
N LEU A 89 9.64 5.31 -7.81
CA LEU A 89 9.32 4.48 -6.64
C LEU A 89 10.63 3.88 -6.12
N LEU A 90 11.00 4.23 -4.90
CA LEU A 90 12.31 3.90 -4.33
C LEU A 90 12.19 3.04 -3.08
N SER A 91 13.15 2.15 -2.88
CA SER A 91 13.30 1.39 -1.63
C SER A 91 14.76 1.36 -1.19
N GLY A 92 14.98 1.19 0.11
CA GLY A 92 16.27 0.73 0.61
C GLY A 92 16.54 -0.67 0.06
N LEU A 93 17.77 -0.92 -0.37
CA LEU A 93 18.19 -2.21 -0.90
C LEU A 93 18.39 -3.19 0.25
N ASP A 94 17.66 -4.31 0.19
CA ASP A 94 17.87 -5.49 1.02
C ASP A 94 18.31 -6.69 0.16
N ARG A 95 18.58 -7.83 0.82
CA ARG A 95 19.04 -9.05 0.12
C ARG A 95 18.02 -9.61 -0.88
N TYR A 96 16.71 -9.40 -0.67
CA TYR A 96 15.67 -9.92 -1.56
C TYR A 96 15.49 -9.03 -2.79
N LEU A 97 15.56 -7.71 -2.61
CA LEU A 97 15.63 -6.73 -3.71
C LEU A 97 16.90 -6.91 -4.54
N ALA A 98 18.05 -7.13 -3.90
CA ALA A 98 19.30 -7.41 -4.58
C ALA A 98 19.20 -8.69 -5.43
N ARG A 99 18.60 -9.76 -4.90
CA ARG A 99 18.35 -11.00 -5.64
C ARG A 99 17.33 -10.80 -6.77
N LEU A 100 16.24 -10.06 -6.53
CA LEU A 100 15.21 -9.79 -7.52
C LEU A 100 15.76 -9.07 -8.76
N TYR A 101 16.59 -8.05 -8.54
CA TYR A 101 17.17 -7.22 -9.60
C TYR A 101 18.60 -7.63 -10.01
N GLN A 102 19.12 -8.74 -9.47
CA GLN A 102 20.46 -9.27 -9.75
C GLN A 102 21.57 -8.24 -9.51
N LEU A 103 21.48 -7.52 -8.39
CA LEU A 103 22.40 -6.43 -8.05
C LEU A 103 23.63 -6.95 -7.29
N PRO A 104 24.83 -6.43 -7.60
CA PRO A 104 26.06 -6.82 -6.92
C PRO A 104 26.22 -6.20 -5.53
N ALA A 105 25.36 -5.24 -5.17
CA ALA A 105 25.38 -4.56 -3.89
C ALA A 105 24.29 -5.11 -2.96
N GLU A 106 24.56 -5.10 -1.65
CA GLU A 106 23.59 -5.52 -0.62
C GLU A 106 22.94 -4.34 0.13
N LYS A 107 23.38 -3.10 -0.15
CA LYS A 107 22.89 -1.86 0.48
C LYS A 107 22.86 -0.70 -0.52
N GLY A 108 22.01 0.29 -0.24
CA GLY A 108 21.84 1.49 -1.05
C GLY A 108 20.36 1.80 -1.28
N VAL A 109 20.08 2.64 -2.29
CA VAL A 109 18.71 2.98 -2.70
C VAL A 109 18.47 2.45 -4.11
N VAL A 110 17.46 1.61 -4.29
CA VAL A 110 17.11 1.00 -5.57
C VAL A 110 15.77 1.54 -6.08
N VAL A 111 15.69 1.76 -7.39
CA VAL A 111 14.43 2.02 -8.08
C VAL A 111 13.64 0.72 -8.13
N ILE A 112 12.53 0.63 -7.40
CA ILE A 112 11.67 -0.56 -7.39
C ILE A 112 10.57 -0.49 -8.45
N GLY A 113 10.26 0.71 -8.95
CA GLY A 113 9.23 0.93 -9.96
C GLY A 113 9.22 2.37 -10.42
N LEU A 114 8.45 2.64 -11.47
CA LEU A 114 8.27 3.98 -12.02
C LEU A 114 6.79 4.20 -12.29
N VAL A 115 6.31 5.41 -11.98
CA VAL A 115 4.96 5.83 -12.34
C VAL A 115 4.90 6.06 -13.85
N GLU A 116 3.89 5.53 -14.51
CA GLU A 116 3.69 5.72 -15.95
C GLU A 116 3.47 7.20 -16.30
N ASN A 117 3.92 7.60 -17.50
CA ASN A 117 3.91 9.00 -17.99
C ASN A 117 4.69 10.03 -17.14
N SER A 118 5.36 9.59 -16.09
CA SER A 118 6.16 10.46 -15.22
C SER A 118 7.48 10.91 -15.87
N PRO A 119 8.13 11.96 -15.32
CA PRO A 119 9.48 12.34 -15.73
C PRO A 119 10.48 11.19 -15.66
N ALA A 120 10.43 10.36 -14.61
CA ALA A 120 11.38 9.28 -14.40
C ALA A 120 11.22 8.16 -15.44
N LYS A 121 9.97 7.85 -15.81
CA LYS A 121 9.71 6.90 -16.90
C LYS A 121 10.25 7.42 -18.24
N LYS A 122 10.08 8.71 -18.49
CA LYS A 122 10.50 9.37 -19.74
C LYS A 122 12.02 9.55 -19.86
N SER A 123 12.74 9.63 -18.75
CA SER A 123 14.21 9.78 -18.77
C SER A 123 14.96 8.49 -19.10
N GLY A 124 14.30 7.32 -19.07
CA GLY A 124 14.92 6.03 -19.38
C GLY A 124 15.49 5.29 -18.16
N ILE A 125 15.20 5.78 -16.95
CA ILE A 125 15.44 5.06 -15.70
C ILE A 125 14.55 3.82 -15.65
N GLN A 126 15.04 2.76 -15.03
CA GLN A 126 14.38 1.46 -14.97
C GLN A 126 14.36 0.90 -13.55
N ALA A 127 13.38 0.04 -13.28
CA ALA A 127 13.38 -0.75 -12.06
C ALA A 127 14.65 -1.62 -12.02
N GLY A 128 15.29 -1.67 -10.85
CA GLY A 128 16.61 -2.28 -10.66
C GLY A 128 17.78 -1.31 -10.76
N ASP A 129 17.57 -0.05 -11.17
CA ASP A 129 18.65 0.95 -11.12
C ASP A 129 19.04 1.24 -9.67
N LEU A 130 20.32 1.07 -9.34
CA LEU A 130 20.87 1.43 -8.03
C LEU A 130 21.28 2.90 -8.05
N LEU A 131 20.59 3.74 -7.29
CA LEU A 131 20.87 5.17 -7.22
C LEU A 131 22.20 5.41 -6.49
N LYS A 132 23.12 6.12 -7.14
CA LYS A 132 24.46 6.41 -6.62
C LYS A 132 24.64 7.87 -6.24
N ARG A 133 24.14 8.79 -7.07
CA ARG A 133 24.23 10.24 -6.84
C ARG A 133 22.99 10.96 -7.36
N ILE A 134 22.66 12.09 -6.72
CA ILE A 134 21.75 13.11 -7.26
C ILE A 134 22.48 14.44 -7.20
N ASP A 135 22.59 15.15 -8.33
CA ASP A 135 23.30 16.43 -8.46
C ASP A 135 24.72 16.39 -7.86
N GLY A 136 25.43 15.29 -8.14
CA GLY A 136 26.77 15.03 -7.61
C GLY A 136 26.83 14.59 -6.14
N LEU A 137 25.76 14.74 -5.35
CA LEU A 137 25.69 14.30 -3.96
C LEU A 137 25.50 12.78 -3.87
N PRO A 138 26.30 12.07 -3.05
CA PRO A 138 26.17 10.62 -2.90
C PRO A 138 24.86 10.24 -2.20
N ILE A 139 24.27 9.12 -2.63
CA ILE A 139 23.07 8.54 -2.02
C ILE A 139 23.41 7.21 -1.38
N TYR A 140 23.13 7.10 -0.09
CA TYR A 140 23.30 5.89 0.71
C TYR A 140 21.96 5.34 1.21
N GLU A 141 21.03 6.23 1.54
CA GLU A 141 19.73 5.90 2.10
C GLU A 141 18.63 6.81 1.53
N LEU A 142 17.36 6.44 1.77
CA LEU A 142 16.21 7.16 1.23
C LEU A 142 16.05 8.58 1.83
N SER A 143 16.55 8.80 3.05
CA SER A 143 16.64 10.12 3.69
C SER A 143 17.48 11.11 2.87
N ASP A 144 18.57 10.67 2.23
CA ASP A 144 19.40 11.51 1.35
C ASP A 144 18.58 12.02 0.16
N VAL A 145 17.82 11.13 -0.48
CA VAL A 145 16.96 11.46 -1.62
C VAL A 145 15.85 12.43 -1.18
N ALA A 146 15.20 12.14 -0.05
CA ALA A 146 14.16 13.00 0.49
C ALA A 146 14.69 14.40 0.82
N TYR A 147 15.88 14.49 1.43
CA TYR A 147 16.53 15.77 1.71
C TYR A 147 16.72 16.59 0.43
N ILE A 148 17.24 15.99 -0.63
CA ILE A 148 17.47 16.68 -1.90
C ILE A 148 16.16 17.16 -2.52
N LEU A 149 15.16 16.27 -2.63
CA LEU A 149 13.86 16.62 -3.23
C LEU A 149 13.12 17.73 -2.47
N ASN A 150 13.25 17.79 -1.13
CA ASN A 150 12.65 18.85 -0.31
C ASN A 150 13.26 20.24 -0.55
N HIS A 151 14.46 20.31 -1.12
CA HIS A 151 15.13 21.56 -1.47
C HIS A 151 15.02 21.88 -2.97
N LYS A 152 14.13 21.17 -3.68
CA LYS A 152 13.88 21.37 -5.10
C LYS A 152 12.53 22.02 -5.34
N ALA A 153 12.40 22.66 -6.48
CA ALA A 153 11.17 23.23 -6.99
C ALA A 153 10.72 22.50 -8.27
N PRO A 154 9.42 22.50 -8.59
CA PRO A 154 8.95 22.05 -9.89
C PRO A 154 9.70 22.73 -11.05
N ASN A 155 9.84 22.03 -12.18
CA ASN A 155 10.56 22.43 -13.39
C ASN A 155 12.10 22.44 -13.29
N GLN A 156 12.68 22.23 -12.11
CA GLN A 156 14.13 22.02 -11.97
C GLN A 156 14.52 20.63 -12.48
N SER A 157 15.75 20.52 -12.99
CA SER A 157 16.34 19.23 -13.36
C SER A 157 17.15 18.64 -12.20
N LEU A 158 17.20 17.31 -12.16
CA LEU A 158 18.12 16.51 -11.35
C LEU A 158 19.04 15.72 -12.26
N GLU A 159 20.33 15.74 -11.98
CA GLU A 159 21.28 14.79 -12.57
C GLU A 159 21.32 13.54 -11.69
N LEU A 160 20.86 12.41 -12.21
CA LEU A 160 20.84 11.13 -11.51
C LEU A 160 21.96 10.23 -12.03
N SER A 161 22.92 9.89 -11.18
CA SER A 161 23.86 8.81 -11.46
C SER A 161 23.36 7.51 -10.85
N VAL A 162 23.20 6.49 -11.66
CA VAL A 162 22.76 5.14 -11.24
C VAL A 162 23.75 4.07 -11.69
N ALA A 163 23.67 2.89 -11.10
CA ALA A 163 24.32 1.70 -11.59
C ALA A 163 23.26 0.69 -12.06
N ARG A 164 23.29 0.34 -13.35
CA ARG A 164 22.43 -0.68 -13.95
C ARG A 164 23.29 -1.87 -14.35
N SER A 165 23.03 -3.04 -13.77
CA SER A 165 23.86 -4.24 -14.00
C SER A 165 25.36 -3.99 -13.78
N GLY A 166 25.71 -3.15 -12.80
CA GLY A 166 27.09 -2.76 -12.48
C GLY A 166 27.68 -1.65 -13.35
N ILE A 167 26.99 -1.21 -14.41
CA ILE A 167 27.45 -0.15 -15.31
C ILE A 167 26.89 1.19 -14.85
N ALA A 168 27.76 2.18 -14.70
CA ALA A 168 27.37 3.54 -14.34
C ALA A 168 26.64 4.22 -15.52
N MET A 169 25.52 4.87 -15.23
CA MET A 169 24.70 5.62 -16.18
C MET A 169 24.26 6.93 -15.54
N ASN A 170 24.14 7.99 -16.35
CA ASN A 170 23.64 9.29 -15.92
C ASN A 170 22.32 9.60 -16.65
N PHE A 171 21.37 10.18 -15.93
CA PHE A 171 20.06 10.56 -16.44
C PHE A 171 19.70 11.97 -15.99
N ASP A 172 19.24 12.79 -16.92
CA ASP A 172 18.65 14.08 -16.61
C ASP A 172 17.14 13.91 -16.39
N LEU A 173 16.69 14.35 -15.22
CA LEU A 173 15.30 14.23 -14.80
C LEU A 173 14.70 15.60 -14.53
N ARG A 174 13.82 16.07 -15.40
CA ARG A 174 13.09 17.33 -15.20
C ARG A 174 11.87 17.10 -14.30
N LEU A 175 11.92 17.62 -13.07
CA LEU A 175 10.82 17.54 -12.10
C LEU A 175 9.60 18.31 -12.60
N ILE A 176 8.41 17.81 -12.27
CA ILE A 176 7.14 18.48 -12.59
C ILE A 176 6.37 18.82 -11.32
N SER A 177 5.32 19.63 -11.48
CA SER A 177 4.40 20.00 -10.41
C SER A 177 3.27 18.98 -10.30
N LYS A 178 3.10 18.39 -9.12
CA LYS A 178 1.96 17.54 -8.74
C LYS A 178 0.87 18.40 -8.10
N PRO A 179 -0.39 18.35 -8.58
CA PRO A 179 -1.50 19.18 -8.09
C PRO A 179 -1.93 19.00 -6.62
N LEU A 180 -1.65 17.84 -6.03
CA LEU A 180 -2.09 17.48 -4.68
C LEU A 180 -1.04 16.58 -4.01
N ASP A 181 -0.68 16.87 -2.75
CA ASP A 181 0.38 16.14 -2.06
C ASP A 181 -0.09 14.84 -1.41
N VAL A 182 -0.45 13.88 -2.24
CA VAL A 182 -0.87 12.55 -1.79
C VAL A 182 0.11 11.51 -2.29
N ALA A 183 0.46 10.57 -1.42
CA ALA A 183 1.15 9.33 -1.77
C ALA A 183 0.18 8.15 -1.74
N PHE A 184 0.47 7.10 -2.51
CA PHE A 184 -0.31 5.85 -2.50
C PHE A 184 0.54 4.70 -1.96
N ARG A 185 0.02 3.95 -0.99
CA ARG A 185 0.75 2.84 -0.37
C ARG A 185 -0.08 1.56 -0.30
N MET A 186 0.61 0.45 -0.48
CA MET A 186 0.08 -0.88 -0.16
C MET A 186 0.31 -1.22 1.31
N VAL A 187 -0.68 -1.84 1.93
CA VAL A 187 -0.63 -2.34 3.30
C VAL A 187 -0.78 -3.86 3.27
N ASP A 188 0.08 -4.55 4.03
CA ASP A 188 0.05 -6.01 4.16
C ASP A 188 -1.08 -6.48 5.07
N ASP A 189 -2.30 -6.39 4.54
CA ASP A 189 -3.54 -6.81 5.19
C ASP A 189 -4.43 -7.57 4.20
N GLN A 190 -5.14 -8.57 4.72
CA GLN A 190 -6.05 -9.43 3.97
C GLN A 190 -7.50 -8.91 4.00
N GLU A 191 -7.83 -7.99 4.91
CA GLU A 191 -9.12 -7.32 4.91
C GLU A 191 -9.31 -6.48 3.65
N VAL A 192 -10.53 -6.44 3.11
CA VAL A 192 -10.87 -5.63 1.93
C VAL A 192 -11.06 -4.18 2.39
N ASN A 193 -10.04 -3.34 2.26
CA ASN A 193 -10.08 -1.98 2.80
C ASN A 193 -9.22 -0.98 2.00
N ALA A 194 -9.65 0.28 2.03
CA ALA A 194 -8.88 1.45 1.64
C ALA A 194 -9.20 2.59 2.61
N GLY A 195 -8.32 3.57 2.69
CA GLY A 195 -8.59 4.77 3.46
C GLY A 195 -7.64 5.90 3.12
N ALA A 196 -8.04 7.11 3.45
CA ALA A 196 -7.26 8.32 3.29
C ALA A 196 -6.84 8.93 4.62
N SER A 197 -5.62 9.46 4.69
CA SER A 197 -5.23 10.57 5.58
C SER A 197 -4.92 11.79 4.71
N PRO A 198 -4.67 12.99 5.30
CA PRO A 198 -4.46 14.21 4.51
C PRO A 198 -3.39 14.15 3.41
N ASP A 199 -2.41 13.24 3.53
CA ASP A 199 -1.23 13.11 2.67
C ASP A 199 -1.04 11.69 2.09
N LEU A 200 -1.96 10.76 2.37
CA LEU A 200 -1.79 9.34 2.04
C LEU A 200 -3.13 8.69 1.69
N VAL A 201 -3.14 7.89 0.63
CA VAL A 201 -4.15 6.85 0.41
C VAL A 201 -3.51 5.48 0.63
N ALA A 202 -4.09 4.71 1.53
CA ALA A 202 -3.64 3.36 1.87
C ALA A 202 -4.62 2.32 1.29
N VAL A 203 -4.07 1.28 0.67
CA VAL A 203 -4.82 0.19 0.02
C VAL A 203 -4.30 -1.14 0.54
N THR A 204 -5.19 -2.06 0.91
CA THR A 204 -4.78 -3.40 1.37
C THR A 204 -4.62 -4.39 0.21
N TYR A 205 -3.81 -5.45 0.39
CA TYR A 205 -3.79 -6.55 -0.59
C TYR A 205 -5.14 -7.29 -0.66
N GLY A 206 -5.90 -7.33 0.44
CA GLY A 206 -7.28 -7.82 0.44
C GLY A 206 -8.14 -7.09 -0.59
N LEU A 207 -8.06 -5.76 -0.65
CA LEU A 207 -8.77 -4.97 -1.65
C LEU A 207 -8.29 -5.24 -3.08
N MET A 208 -6.98 -5.31 -3.29
CA MET A 208 -6.45 -5.58 -4.64
C MET A 208 -6.84 -6.95 -5.19
N ARG A 209 -7.09 -7.95 -4.33
CA ARG A 209 -7.65 -9.25 -4.76
C ARG A 209 -9.16 -9.23 -4.96
N PHE A 210 -9.84 -8.24 -4.40
CA PHE A 210 -11.30 -8.11 -4.46
C PHE A 210 -11.77 -7.37 -5.72
N VAL A 211 -11.03 -6.35 -6.15
CA VAL A 211 -11.27 -5.62 -7.40
C VAL A 211 -10.96 -6.50 -8.62
N LYS A 212 -11.73 -6.34 -9.70
CA LYS A 212 -11.62 -7.14 -10.94
C LYS A 212 -11.05 -6.37 -12.12
N SER A 213 -10.95 -5.05 -12.03
CA SER A 213 -10.43 -4.20 -13.11
C SER A 213 -9.70 -2.97 -12.55
N ASP A 214 -8.96 -2.31 -13.43
CA ASP A 214 -8.31 -1.02 -13.12
C ASP A 214 -9.35 0.09 -12.89
N ASP A 215 -10.51 0.01 -13.54
CA ASP A 215 -11.62 0.95 -13.36
C ASP A 215 -12.22 0.85 -11.95
N GLU A 216 -12.35 -0.35 -11.40
CA GLU A 216 -12.87 -0.56 -10.04
C GLU A 216 -11.95 0.01 -8.96
N ILE A 217 -10.65 -0.26 -9.05
CA ILE A 217 -9.68 0.34 -8.12
C ILE A 217 -9.56 1.85 -8.34
N ALA A 218 -9.72 2.34 -9.58
CA ALA A 218 -9.75 3.78 -9.84
C ALA A 218 -10.93 4.44 -9.13
N VAL A 219 -12.12 3.83 -9.11
CA VAL A 219 -13.28 4.34 -8.36
C VAL A 219 -13.01 4.39 -6.85
N VAL A 220 -12.41 3.34 -6.28
CA VAL A 220 -12.07 3.35 -4.84
C VAL A 220 -11.02 4.43 -4.54
N LEU A 221 -9.95 4.51 -5.32
CA LEU A 221 -8.92 5.54 -5.15
C LEU A 221 -9.46 6.96 -5.38
N GLY A 222 -10.38 7.13 -6.34
CA GLY A 222 -11.03 8.40 -6.63
C GLY A 222 -11.88 8.88 -5.46
N HIS A 223 -12.61 7.97 -4.82
CA HIS A 223 -13.37 8.23 -3.59
C HIS A 223 -12.47 8.72 -2.46
N GLU A 224 -11.41 7.96 -2.14
CA GLU A 224 -10.44 8.35 -1.10
C GLU A 224 -9.74 9.68 -1.42
N LEU A 225 -9.37 9.89 -2.69
CA LEU A 225 -8.77 11.15 -3.14
C LEU A 225 -9.72 12.33 -3.00
N ALA A 226 -11.03 12.13 -3.18
CA ALA A 226 -12.04 13.17 -2.99
C ALA A 226 -12.16 13.62 -1.53
N HIS A 227 -12.03 12.71 -0.57
CA HIS A 227 -11.94 13.09 0.85
C HIS A 227 -10.78 14.06 1.13
N ILE A 228 -9.64 13.83 0.48
CA ILE A 228 -8.46 14.69 0.64
C ILE A 228 -8.64 16.02 -0.11
N ALA A 229 -9.02 15.97 -1.39
CA ALA A 229 -9.15 17.16 -2.25
C ALA A 229 -10.22 18.13 -1.73
N LYS A 230 -11.32 17.62 -1.14
CA LYS A 230 -12.40 18.42 -0.52
C LYS A 230 -12.15 18.78 0.95
N GLY A 231 -11.03 18.35 1.50
CA GLY A 231 -10.58 18.70 2.84
C GLY A 231 -11.46 18.11 3.95
N HIS A 232 -12.11 16.97 3.73
CA HIS A 232 -12.99 16.34 4.72
C HIS A 232 -12.25 16.05 6.03
N HIS A 233 -10.98 15.63 5.96
CA HIS A 233 -10.15 15.40 7.15
C HIS A 233 -9.99 16.65 8.03
N LEU A 234 -9.92 17.83 7.43
CA LEU A 234 -9.78 19.09 8.17
C LEU A 234 -11.11 19.53 8.78
N LYS A 235 -12.19 19.38 8.02
CA LYS A 235 -13.55 19.74 8.44
C LYS A 235 -14.04 18.83 9.58
N GLU A 236 -13.66 17.56 9.58
CA GLU A 236 -14.09 16.58 10.58
C GLU A 236 -13.20 16.58 11.85
N SER A 237 -11.89 16.78 11.72
CA SER A 237 -10.97 16.71 12.88
C SER A 237 -11.00 17.95 13.78
N GLY A 238 -11.53 19.09 13.30
CA GLY A 238 -11.46 20.37 14.00
C GLY A 238 -10.03 20.91 14.17
N ILE A 239 -9.04 20.27 13.54
CA ILE A 239 -7.62 20.63 13.61
C ILE A 239 -7.36 21.78 12.64
N GLY A 240 -6.92 22.93 13.18
CA GLY A 240 -6.66 24.14 12.38
C GLY A 240 -5.54 23.99 11.34
N LEU A 241 -5.62 24.79 10.28
CA LEU A 241 -4.70 24.84 9.13
C LEU A 241 -3.20 24.84 9.51
N LEU A 242 -2.83 25.45 10.64
CA LEU A 242 -1.44 25.55 11.10
C LEU A 242 -0.86 24.20 11.58
N SER A 243 -1.66 23.39 12.27
CA SER A 243 -1.26 22.04 12.70
C SER A 243 -1.15 21.08 11.52
N MET A 244 -1.96 21.29 10.49
CA MET A 244 -1.87 20.57 9.22
C MET A 244 -0.62 20.95 8.44
N LEU A 245 -0.26 22.24 8.33
CA LEU A 245 0.98 22.66 7.66
C LEU A 245 2.24 22.11 8.34
N ALA A 246 2.21 21.92 9.67
CA ALA A 246 3.29 21.23 10.38
C ALA A 246 3.35 19.73 10.02
N GLY A 247 2.20 19.08 9.85
CA GLY A 247 2.07 17.70 9.35
C GLY A 247 2.46 17.56 7.87
N ILE A 248 2.12 18.53 7.02
CA ILE A 248 2.50 18.61 5.61
C ILE A 248 4.00 18.92 5.49
N ALA A 249 4.61 19.77 6.30
CA ALA A 249 6.07 19.91 6.31
C ALA A 249 6.76 18.62 6.80
N ALA A 250 6.11 17.86 7.69
CA ALA A 250 6.50 16.51 8.04
C ALA A 250 6.26 15.50 6.89
N GLY A 251 5.25 15.70 6.04
CA GLY A 251 4.80 14.87 4.92
C GLY A 251 5.46 15.15 3.56
N ILE A 252 5.87 16.40 3.28
CA ILE A 252 6.53 16.84 2.04
C ILE A 252 7.84 16.11 1.83
N GLY A 253 8.51 15.72 2.93
CA GLY A 253 9.65 14.83 2.83
C GLY A 253 9.33 13.34 2.95
N ALA A 254 8.07 12.91 3.17
CA ALA A 254 7.60 11.56 3.54
C ALA A 254 7.61 10.51 2.42
N ASN A 255 8.59 10.62 1.54
CA ASN A 255 9.44 9.44 1.31
C ASN A 255 10.34 9.12 2.54
N LYS A 256 10.27 9.91 3.64
CA LYS A 256 11.08 9.89 4.88
C LYS A 256 11.31 8.48 5.38
N VAL A 257 12.55 8.03 5.23
CA VAL A 257 13.18 6.93 5.98
C VAL A 257 14.33 7.56 6.77
N SER A 258 13.99 8.45 7.70
CA SER A 258 14.80 8.75 8.87
C SER A 258 14.54 7.66 9.93
N PRO A 259 15.49 7.33 10.83
CA PRO A 259 15.15 6.63 12.07
C PRO A 259 13.94 7.30 12.73
N GLY A 260 12.88 6.52 13.03
CA GLY A 260 11.58 7.01 13.54
C GLY A 260 10.49 7.31 12.49
N SER A 261 10.80 7.22 11.18
CA SER A 261 9.80 7.51 10.13
C SER A 261 8.80 6.37 9.89
N GLY A 262 9.17 5.14 10.25
CA GLY A 262 8.25 4.00 10.25
C GLY A 262 7.03 4.26 11.13
N ASP A 263 7.24 4.89 12.30
CA ASP A 263 6.17 5.23 13.22
C ASP A 263 5.24 6.32 12.65
N ILE A 264 5.79 7.31 11.93
CA ILE A 264 4.99 8.35 11.27
C ILE A 264 4.13 7.74 10.16
N VAL A 265 4.74 6.94 9.28
CA VAL A 265 4.01 6.26 8.20
C VAL A 265 2.93 5.34 8.77
N MET A 266 3.24 4.57 9.81
CA MET A 266 2.28 3.68 10.46
C MET A 266 1.13 4.46 11.10
N ARG A 267 1.40 5.63 11.70
CA ARG A 267 0.35 6.52 12.21
C ARG A 267 -0.53 7.08 11.10
N SER A 268 0.02 7.48 9.96
CA SER A 268 -0.77 7.93 8.81
C SER A 268 -1.65 6.81 8.26
N VAL A 269 -1.11 5.59 8.12
CA VAL A 269 -1.89 4.40 7.71
C VAL A 269 -3.01 4.09 8.71
N SER A 270 -2.69 4.08 10.02
CA SER A 270 -3.69 3.86 11.06
C SER A 270 -4.78 4.93 11.06
N SER A 271 -4.40 6.20 10.89
CA SER A 271 -5.33 7.32 10.73
C SER A 271 -6.20 7.15 9.49
N ALA A 272 -5.65 6.62 8.40
CA ALA A 272 -6.36 6.43 7.15
C ALA A 272 -7.50 5.43 7.28
N PHE A 273 -7.24 4.25 7.87
CA PHE A 273 -8.28 3.25 8.09
C PHE A 273 -9.25 3.59 9.23
N SER A 274 -8.89 4.52 10.10
CA SER A 274 -9.73 4.95 11.23
C SER A 274 -10.62 6.15 10.91
N ALA A 275 -10.40 6.83 9.77
CA ALA A 275 -11.14 8.03 9.40
C ALA A 275 -12.64 7.75 9.22
N ARG A 276 -13.50 8.54 9.86
CA ARG A 276 -14.96 8.44 9.73
C ARG A 276 -15.48 9.79 9.26
N PHE A 277 -16.42 9.80 8.34
CA PHE A 277 -16.97 11.04 7.79
C PHE A 277 -18.49 11.10 7.89
N SER A 278 -19.03 12.32 7.88
CA SER A 278 -20.47 12.54 7.77
C SER A 278 -21.03 11.96 6.46
N GLN A 279 -22.32 11.62 6.46
CA GLN A 279 -23.00 11.13 5.25
C GLN A 279 -22.95 12.14 4.09
N ASP A 280 -22.88 13.43 4.38
CA ASP A 280 -22.81 14.45 3.33
C ASP A 280 -21.40 14.50 2.71
N PHE A 281 -20.35 14.29 3.49
CA PHE A 281 -18.99 14.11 2.97
C PHE A 281 -18.83 12.82 2.17
N GLU A 282 -19.47 11.73 2.58
CA GLU A 282 -19.52 10.51 1.76
C GLU A 282 -20.20 10.77 0.41
N ARG A 283 -21.31 11.50 0.41
CA ARG A 283 -22.05 11.87 -0.81
C ARG A 283 -21.27 12.82 -1.71
N GLU A 284 -20.49 13.73 -1.13
CA GLU A 284 -19.56 14.61 -1.86
C GLU A 284 -18.39 13.81 -2.44
N ALA A 285 -17.82 12.87 -1.68
CA ALA A 285 -16.74 12.01 -2.12
C ALA A 285 -17.17 11.08 -3.27
N ASP A 286 -18.37 10.48 -3.20
CA ASP A 286 -18.96 9.70 -4.28
C ASP A 286 -19.05 10.52 -5.59
N TYR A 287 -19.53 11.77 -5.51
CA TYR A 287 -19.69 12.65 -6.68
C TYR A 287 -18.35 13.06 -7.30
N PHE A 288 -17.47 13.64 -6.50
CA PHE A 288 -16.19 14.14 -7.00
C PHE A 288 -15.21 13.02 -7.32
N GLY A 289 -15.26 11.90 -6.60
CA GLY A 289 -14.48 10.71 -6.91
C GLY A 289 -14.80 10.20 -8.31
N LEU A 290 -16.08 10.03 -8.66
CA LEU A 290 -16.47 9.66 -10.02
C LEU A 290 -16.07 10.71 -11.06
N LYS A 291 -16.21 12.00 -10.76
CA LYS A 291 -15.72 13.07 -11.64
C LYS A 291 -14.22 12.94 -11.92
N TYR A 292 -13.40 12.69 -10.90
CA TYR A 292 -11.94 12.53 -11.07
C TYR A 292 -11.57 11.29 -11.88
N VAL A 293 -12.27 10.18 -11.64
CA VAL A 293 -12.10 8.91 -12.37
C VAL A 293 -12.43 9.10 -13.85
N GLN A 294 -13.55 9.75 -14.15
CA GLN A 294 -13.96 10.03 -15.52
C GLN A 294 -12.97 10.97 -16.23
N LEU A 295 -12.54 12.05 -15.59
CA LEU A 295 -11.54 12.98 -16.14
C LEU A 295 -10.20 12.30 -16.43
N SER A 296 -9.90 11.23 -15.69
CA SER A 296 -8.71 10.40 -15.88
C SER A 296 -8.87 9.36 -16.99
N GLY A 297 -10.04 9.28 -17.63
CA GLY A 297 -10.34 8.35 -18.72
C GLY A 297 -10.51 6.89 -18.28
N PHE A 298 -10.89 6.65 -17.02
CA PHE A 298 -11.36 5.34 -16.56
C PHE A 298 -12.89 5.23 -16.74
N ASP A 299 -13.38 4.00 -16.85
CA ASP A 299 -14.81 3.72 -17.01
C ASP A 299 -15.52 3.77 -15.66
N ILE A 300 -16.29 4.84 -15.43
CA ILE A 300 -17.08 5.02 -14.21
C ILE A 300 -18.29 4.08 -14.12
N GLU A 301 -18.79 3.54 -15.23
CA GLU A 301 -19.88 2.56 -15.23
C GLU A 301 -19.36 1.19 -14.81
N ALA A 302 -18.27 0.74 -15.41
CA ALA A 302 -17.62 -0.51 -15.01
C ALA A 302 -17.04 -0.43 -13.59
N GLY A 303 -16.50 0.73 -13.20
CA GLY A 303 -15.84 0.88 -11.91
C GLY A 303 -16.77 0.85 -10.69
N VAL A 304 -18.03 1.29 -10.81
CA VAL A 304 -18.96 1.31 -9.66
C VAL A 304 -19.52 -0.05 -9.27
N ASP A 305 -19.35 -1.07 -10.11
CA ASP A 305 -19.73 -2.46 -9.81
C ASP A 305 -19.04 -2.99 -8.54
N VAL A 306 -17.89 -2.40 -8.17
CA VAL A 306 -17.19 -2.72 -6.92
C VAL A 306 -18.07 -2.46 -5.68
N TRP A 307 -18.90 -1.42 -5.69
CA TRP A 307 -19.77 -1.08 -4.55
C TRP A 307 -20.91 -2.08 -4.37
N GLU A 308 -21.49 -2.56 -5.46
CA GLU A 308 -22.45 -3.66 -5.43
C GLU A 308 -21.80 -4.93 -4.88
N ARG A 309 -20.59 -5.24 -5.33
CA ARG A 309 -19.84 -6.41 -4.84
C ARG A 309 -19.53 -6.29 -3.36
N PHE A 310 -19.15 -5.12 -2.87
CA PHE A 310 -18.96 -4.88 -1.44
C PHE A 310 -20.21 -5.25 -0.65
N ALA A 311 -21.39 -4.80 -1.10
CA ALA A 311 -22.65 -5.10 -0.43
C ALA A 311 -22.99 -6.61 -0.42
N ILE A 312 -22.61 -7.35 -1.47
CA ILE A 312 -22.89 -8.79 -1.63
C ILE A 312 -21.87 -9.66 -0.88
N GLU A 313 -20.59 -9.47 -1.15
CA GLU A 313 -19.51 -10.36 -0.70
C GLU A 313 -18.95 -9.97 0.67
N VAL A 314 -19.19 -8.73 1.08
CA VAL A 314 -18.89 -8.23 2.43
C VAL A 314 -20.17 -7.67 3.04
N PRO A 315 -21.18 -8.49 3.41
CA PRO A 315 -22.49 -7.99 3.86
C PRO A 315 -22.41 -7.03 5.05
N GLN A 316 -21.37 -7.16 5.86
CA GLN A 316 -21.08 -6.27 6.98
C GLN A 316 -20.76 -4.82 6.53
N SER A 317 -20.33 -4.62 5.28
CA SER A 317 -20.11 -3.31 4.63
C SER A 317 -21.40 -2.50 4.45
N MET A 318 -22.57 -3.16 4.48
CA MET A 318 -23.87 -2.49 4.46
C MET A 318 -24.27 -1.92 5.83
N THR A 319 -23.61 -2.35 6.91
CA THR A 319 -23.95 -1.97 8.28
C THR A 319 -23.00 -0.92 8.84
N ARG A 320 -23.53 0.07 9.56
CA ARG A 320 -22.75 1.15 10.20
C ARG A 320 -21.68 0.66 11.19
N ASN A 321 -21.71 -0.61 11.62
CA ASN A 321 -20.98 -1.06 12.82
C ASN A 321 -19.68 -1.84 12.55
N PHE A 322 -19.44 -2.35 11.32
CA PHE A 322 -18.22 -3.10 11.01
C PHE A 322 -17.34 -2.41 9.96
N PHE A 323 -17.94 -1.70 9.00
CA PHE A 323 -17.27 -0.73 8.10
C PHE A 323 -17.86 0.67 8.27
N SER A 324 -17.71 1.24 9.44
CA SER A 324 -18.24 2.57 9.79
C SER A 324 -17.63 3.74 9.00
N THR A 325 -16.70 3.49 8.06
CA THR A 325 -15.96 4.49 7.27
C THR A 325 -16.77 4.86 6.03
N HIS A 326 -17.19 3.89 5.21
CA HIS A 326 -17.83 4.11 3.89
C HIS A 326 -18.90 3.05 3.55
N PRO A 327 -20.16 3.14 4.04
CA PRO A 327 -21.15 2.08 3.87
C PRO A 327 -21.70 1.93 2.43
N SER A 328 -21.67 0.71 1.89
CA SER A 328 -22.22 0.34 0.57
C SER A 328 -23.75 0.16 0.63
N SER A 329 -24.48 1.28 0.79
CA SER A 329 -25.94 1.27 0.94
C SER A 329 -26.70 1.26 -0.40
N PRO A 330 -27.97 0.79 -0.44
CA PRO A 330 -28.82 0.94 -1.62
C PRO A 330 -28.99 2.40 -2.06
N GLU A 331 -28.97 3.35 -1.11
CA GLU A 331 -28.98 4.78 -1.42
C GLU A 331 -27.74 5.18 -2.22
N ARG A 332 -26.54 4.77 -1.78
CA ARG A 332 -25.27 5.02 -2.49
C ARG A 332 -25.36 4.47 -3.91
N MET A 333 -25.78 3.22 -4.10
CA MET A 333 -25.88 2.61 -5.43
C MET A 333 -26.82 3.40 -6.37
N LEU A 334 -27.98 3.83 -5.87
CA LEU A 334 -28.91 4.65 -6.66
C LEU A 334 -28.35 6.03 -6.99
N ARG A 335 -27.59 6.63 -6.06
CA ARG A 335 -26.93 7.92 -6.28
C ARG A 335 -25.81 7.80 -7.31
N LEU A 336 -24.93 6.81 -7.20
CA LEU A 336 -23.85 6.58 -8.17
C LEU A 336 -24.40 6.45 -9.60
N LYS A 337 -25.50 5.71 -9.78
CA LYS A 337 -26.18 5.62 -11.09
C LYS A 337 -26.66 6.98 -11.62
N LYS A 338 -27.20 7.85 -10.75
CA LYS A 338 -27.61 9.21 -11.14
C LYS A 338 -26.42 10.10 -11.47
N ILE A 339 -25.34 10.01 -10.70
CA ILE A 339 -24.10 10.76 -10.92
C ILE A 339 -23.50 10.38 -12.28
N ILE A 340 -23.44 9.09 -12.58
CA ILE A 340 -22.95 8.60 -13.88
C ILE A 340 -23.78 9.17 -15.04
N GLN A 341 -25.11 9.19 -14.91
CA GLN A 341 -25.99 9.77 -15.94
C GLN A 341 -25.73 11.25 -16.16
N GLU A 342 -25.53 12.01 -15.08
CA GLU A 342 -25.19 13.44 -15.12
C GLU A 342 -23.82 13.69 -15.74
N LEU A 343 -22.81 12.91 -15.35
CA LEU A 343 -21.44 13.09 -15.84
C LEU A 343 -21.28 12.71 -17.32
N LYS A 344 -22.18 11.89 -17.88
CA LYS A 344 -22.16 11.47 -19.29
C LYS A 344 -22.98 12.37 -20.21
N SER A 345 -23.84 13.24 -19.68
CA SER A 345 -24.71 14.12 -20.46
C SER A 345 -23.99 15.38 -20.95
#